data_AF-D0EWR3-F1
#
_entry.id   AF-D0EWR3-F1
#
_cell.length_a   1.000
_cell.length_b   1.000
_cell.length_c   1.000
_cell.angle_alpha   90.00
_cell.angle_beta   90.00
_cell.angle_gamma   90.00
#
_symmetry.space_group_name_H-M   'P 1'
#
loop_
_entity.id
_entity.type
_entity.pdbx_description
1 polymer ?
#
loop_
_entity_poly.entity_id
_entity_poly.type
_entity_poly.pdbx_seq_one_letter_code
_entity_poly.pdbx_strand_id
1 'polypeptide(L)'
;FLIKKCGNDSGDGETIFNKKLNNANIKCNENESTDTNINKSETSSKCSEPIYIRGCQSKTYDGKIFPGKGGEKQWICKDTITHGDTNGACIPPRTQNLCVGNLWDKSYGGRSNIKNDTKESLKNKLKNAIQKETELLYEYHDKGTAIISRNPMKEGGEDGKGKQKEGGEDGKGKQKEGGEEANNNSNGLPKGFCHAVQRSFIDYKNMILGTSVNTYEYIGKLQEDIKKIIEKGTPQQKDKIGGSGADKVNDWWKGIEREMWGAVKCGIKTIKKQNNKCTYTGNECGVSPPTGNDEDQFVSWFKEWGEQFCIERLQYEQNIRDACTNNGQGDKIQGDCKRKCEKYKKYISEKKQEWDKQKTKYENKYVGKSASDLLKENYPECISANFDFIFNDKADHKKYYPY
;
A
#
# COMPACT_ATOMS: atom_id res chain seq x y z
N PHE A 1 -2.60 24.57 12.13
CA PHE A 1 -1.87 23.29 11.96
C PHE A 1 -0.72 23.17 12.96
N LEU A 2 0.23 24.11 12.96
CA LEU A 2 1.36 24.11 13.91
C LEU A 2 0.90 24.12 15.37
N ILE A 3 -0.03 24.99 15.74
CA ILE A 3 -0.63 25.02 17.10
C ILE A 3 -1.21 23.66 17.52
N LYS A 4 -1.91 22.96 16.62
CA LYS A 4 -2.48 21.63 16.91
C LYS A 4 -1.40 20.56 17.10
N LYS A 5 -0.21 20.72 16.51
CA LYS A 5 0.89 19.76 16.57
C LYS A 5 1.94 20.08 17.65
N CYS A 6 2.08 21.35 17.99
CA CYS A 6 3.16 21.90 18.82
C CYS A 6 2.64 22.66 20.04
N GLY A 7 1.32 22.77 20.22
CA GLY A 7 0.71 23.52 21.31
C GLY A 7 0.61 25.02 21.03
N ASN A 8 -0.16 25.73 21.85
CA ASN A 8 -0.14 27.20 21.84
C ASN A 8 1.12 27.76 22.49
N ASP A 9 1.72 26.98 23.40
CA ASP A 9 2.95 27.27 24.11
C ASP A 9 3.77 25.99 24.31
N SER A 10 4.92 26.13 25.00
CA SER A 10 5.81 25.01 25.26
C SER A 10 5.19 23.92 26.13
N GLY A 11 4.29 24.27 27.06
CA GLY A 11 3.64 23.31 27.96
C GLY A 11 2.60 22.46 27.23
N ASP A 12 1.79 23.09 26.37
CA ASP A 12 0.91 22.38 25.44
C ASP A 12 1.72 21.48 24.50
N GLY A 13 2.85 21.98 24.00
CA GLY A 13 3.75 21.25 23.11
C GLY A 13 4.34 20.00 23.77
N GLU A 14 4.81 20.13 25.00
CA GLU A 14 5.32 19.02 25.81
C GLU A 14 4.23 17.98 26.08
N THR A 15 3.01 18.42 26.38
CA THR A 15 1.85 17.52 26.58
C THR A 15 1.54 16.73 25.30
N ILE A 16 1.51 17.40 24.15
CA ILE A 16 1.27 16.76 22.85
C ILE A 16 2.41 15.79 22.50
N PHE A 17 3.66 16.18 22.77
CA PHE A 17 4.82 15.33 22.55
C PHE A 17 4.78 14.08 23.45
N ASN A 18 4.55 14.24 24.74
CA ASN A 18 4.46 13.14 25.70
C ASN A 18 3.29 12.20 25.38
N LYS A 19 2.16 12.72 24.90
CA LYS A 19 1.04 11.89 24.42
C LYS A 19 1.45 11.05 23.20
N LYS A 20 2.17 11.63 22.24
CA LYS A 20 2.69 10.89 21.08
C LYS A 20 3.74 9.85 21.48
N LEU A 21 4.63 10.20 22.40
CA LEU A 21 5.64 9.31 22.94
C LEU A 21 4.99 8.13 23.68
N ASN A 22 3.98 8.39 24.52
CA ASN A 22 3.21 7.34 25.18
C ASN A 22 2.47 6.44 24.20
N ASN A 23 1.86 6.98 23.15
CA ASN A 23 1.23 6.15 22.11
C ASN A 23 2.25 5.30 21.35
N ALA A 24 3.46 5.82 21.11
CA ALA A 24 4.55 5.05 20.52
C ALA A 24 5.03 3.94 21.47
N ASN A 25 5.18 4.24 22.77
CA ASN A 25 5.56 3.28 23.79
C ASN A 25 4.49 2.19 23.99
N ILE A 26 3.20 2.53 23.97
CA ILE A 26 2.10 1.55 24.01
C ILE A 26 2.21 0.60 22.82
N LYS A 27 2.42 1.11 21.60
CA LYS A 27 2.65 0.27 20.41
C LYS A 27 3.89 -0.62 20.56
N CYS A 28 4.98 -0.10 21.11
CA CYS A 28 6.19 -0.88 21.38
C CYS A 28 5.95 -1.98 22.42
N ASN A 29 5.22 -1.68 23.49
CA ASN A 29 4.95 -2.61 24.58
C ASN A 29 3.90 -3.67 24.19
N GLU A 30 2.92 -3.33 23.35
CA GLU A 30 2.04 -4.31 22.69
C GLU A 30 2.86 -5.30 21.84
N ASN A 31 3.91 -4.82 21.17
CA ASN A 31 4.83 -5.69 20.44
C ASN A 31 5.67 -6.57 21.40
N GLU A 32 6.21 -6.03 22.51
CA GLU A 32 6.99 -6.79 23.50
C GLU A 32 6.16 -7.83 24.28
N SER A 33 4.90 -7.52 24.63
CA SER A 33 4.03 -8.43 25.40
C SER A 33 3.65 -9.69 24.61
N THR A 34 3.82 -9.70 23.28
CA THR A 34 3.65 -10.92 22.48
C THR A 34 4.93 -11.76 22.38
N ASP A 35 6.08 -11.24 22.82
CA ASP A 35 7.38 -11.89 22.69
C ASP A 35 7.83 -12.71 23.90
N THR A 36 7.18 -12.58 25.06
CA THR A 36 7.67 -13.18 26.32
C THR A 36 7.33 -14.66 26.55
N ASN A 37 6.52 -15.30 25.69
CA ASN A 37 6.14 -16.71 25.84
C ASN A 37 6.46 -17.59 24.62
N ILE A 38 7.59 -17.34 23.92
CA ILE A 38 7.94 -18.14 22.73
C ILE A 38 9.40 -18.58 22.77
N ASN A 39 9.59 -19.90 22.64
CA ASN A 39 10.90 -20.55 22.57
C ASN A 39 11.80 -19.87 21.53
N LYS A 40 12.97 -19.41 21.97
CA LYS A 40 14.05 -18.84 21.13
C LYS A 40 14.64 -19.82 20.10
N SER A 41 14.07 -21.02 19.92
CA SER A 41 14.68 -22.12 19.16
C SER A 41 14.10 -22.38 17.76
N GLU A 42 13.12 -21.62 17.26
CA GLU A 42 12.76 -21.71 15.82
C GLU A 42 13.71 -20.89 14.97
N THR A 43 14.94 -21.37 14.97
CA THR A 43 16.00 -21.02 14.04
C THR A 43 15.60 -21.43 12.62
N SER A 44 15.62 -20.43 11.73
CA SER A 44 15.88 -20.61 10.29
C SER A 44 15.07 -21.71 9.58
N SER A 45 13.79 -21.45 9.27
CA SER A 45 13.21 -22.10 8.09
C SER A 45 14.07 -21.69 6.90
N LYS A 46 14.77 -22.64 6.26
CA LYS A 46 15.51 -22.40 5.02
C LYS A 46 14.55 -21.69 4.07
N CYS A 47 14.87 -20.46 3.67
CA CYS A 47 14.07 -19.74 2.70
C CYS A 47 14.03 -20.58 1.43
N SER A 48 12.84 -20.89 0.96
CA SER A 48 12.63 -21.56 -0.32
C SER A 48 13.33 -20.75 -1.41
N GLU A 49 14.06 -21.43 -2.31
CA GLU A 49 14.61 -20.82 -3.52
C GLU A 49 13.50 -20.09 -4.31
N PRO A 50 13.82 -19.09 -5.15
CA PRO A 50 12.83 -18.33 -5.91
C PRO A 50 11.83 -19.26 -6.61
N ILE A 51 10.60 -19.29 -6.11
CA ILE A 51 9.57 -20.22 -6.62
C ILE A 51 8.84 -19.52 -7.77
N TYR A 52 8.90 -20.10 -8.97
CA TYR A 52 7.93 -19.76 -10.01
C TYR A 52 6.55 -20.23 -9.54
N ILE A 53 5.63 -19.30 -9.29
CA ILE A 53 4.25 -19.59 -8.93
C ILE A 53 3.36 -19.25 -10.12
N ARG A 54 2.72 -20.27 -10.68
CA ARG A 54 1.77 -20.12 -11.78
C ARG A 54 0.68 -19.13 -11.39
N GLY A 55 0.40 -18.16 -12.25
CA GLY A 55 -0.65 -17.15 -12.04
C GLY A 55 -0.20 -15.89 -11.29
N CYS A 56 1.05 -15.84 -10.79
CA CYS A 56 1.66 -14.62 -10.26
C CYS A 56 2.69 -14.10 -11.27
N GLN A 57 2.42 -12.91 -11.83
CA GLN A 57 3.24 -12.23 -12.83
C GLN A 57 3.67 -10.87 -12.30
N SER A 58 4.59 -10.19 -13.00
CA SER A 58 4.99 -8.83 -12.67
C SER A 58 3.78 -7.92 -12.49
N LYS A 59 3.89 -7.02 -11.50
CA LYS A 59 2.79 -6.13 -11.13
C LYS A 59 2.49 -5.13 -12.24
N THR A 60 1.23 -4.71 -12.29
CA THR A 60 0.75 -3.76 -13.30
C THR A 60 -0.25 -2.74 -12.75
N TYR A 61 -0.44 -2.69 -11.42
CA TYR A 61 -1.58 -1.99 -10.83
C TYR A 61 -1.52 -0.46 -10.99
N ASP A 62 -0.33 0.10 -11.15
CA ASP A 62 -0.10 1.51 -11.51
C ASP A 62 0.44 1.67 -12.94
N GLY A 63 0.25 0.65 -13.78
CA GLY A 63 0.82 0.55 -15.13
C GLY A 63 1.86 -0.58 -15.26
N LYS A 64 2.12 -1.04 -16.47
CA LYS A 64 3.17 -2.06 -16.72
C LYS A 64 4.56 -1.47 -16.54
N ILE A 65 5.51 -2.30 -16.09
CA ILE A 65 6.94 -1.98 -16.09
C ILE A 65 7.40 -1.72 -17.53
N PHE A 66 8.20 -0.68 -17.75
CA PHE A 66 8.77 -0.34 -19.06
C PHE A 66 9.54 -1.53 -19.65
N PRO A 67 9.39 -1.83 -20.97
CA PRO A 67 8.76 -1.06 -22.04
C PRO A 67 7.23 -1.23 -22.17
N GLY A 68 6.59 -1.98 -21.26
CA GLY A 68 5.15 -2.12 -21.24
C GLY A 68 4.44 -0.77 -21.03
N LYS A 69 3.24 -0.62 -21.61
CA LYS A 69 2.36 0.55 -21.41
C LYS A 69 0.95 0.12 -21.06
N GLY A 70 0.26 0.96 -20.32
CA GLY A 70 -1.12 0.75 -19.88
C GLY A 70 -1.28 -0.36 -18.84
N GLY A 71 -2.52 -0.76 -18.59
CA GLY A 71 -2.86 -1.87 -17.68
C GLY A 71 -3.01 -1.46 -16.21
N GLU A 72 -2.93 -0.16 -15.94
CA GLU A 72 -3.21 0.47 -14.65
C GLU A 72 -4.63 0.14 -14.17
N LYS A 73 -4.76 -0.06 -12.86
CA LYS A 73 -6.02 -0.31 -12.18
C LYS A 73 -6.41 0.94 -11.41
N GLN A 74 -7.71 1.17 -11.28
CA GLN A 74 -8.25 2.30 -10.53
C GLN A 74 -8.76 1.84 -9.16
N TRP A 75 -8.86 2.77 -8.22
CA TRP A 75 -9.51 2.52 -6.93
C TRP A 75 -10.98 2.16 -7.16
N ILE A 76 -11.46 1.11 -6.49
CA ILE A 76 -12.87 0.67 -6.62
C ILE A 76 -13.63 1.04 -5.35
N CYS A 77 -14.47 2.07 -5.42
CA CYS A 77 -15.29 2.57 -4.32
C CYS A 77 -16.79 2.29 -4.56
N LYS A 78 -17.20 1.02 -4.51
CA LYS A 78 -18.59 0.60 -4.76
C LYS A 78 -19.44 0.62 -3.48
N ASP A 79 -20.71 1.01 -3.62
CA ASP A 79 -21.70 1.01 -2.54
C ASP A 79 -22.35 -0.38 -2.35
N THR A 80 -22.28 -1.24 -3.38
CA THR A 80 -22.75 -2.63 -3.35
C THR A 80 -21.57 -3.58 -3.59
N ILE A 81 -21.26 -4.42 -2.60
CA ILE A 81 -20.22 -5.44 -2.66
C ILE A 81 -20.82 -6.81 -2.31
N THR A 82 -20.33 -7.87 -2.95
CA THR A 82 -20.87 -9.24 -2.83
C THR A 82 -20.56 -9.90 -1.48
N HIS A 83 -19.46 -9.51 -0.81
CA HIS A 83 -19.05 -10.06 0.49
C HIS A 83 -18.29 -9.01 1.35
N GLY A 84 -18.66 -8.91 2.64
CA GLY A 84 -18.08 -7.97 3.63
C GLY A 84 -18.91 -6.69 3.82
N ASP A 85 -18.75 -6.00 4.97
CA ASP A 85 -19.38 -4.69 5.21
C ASP A 85 -18.45 -3.56 4.76
N THR A 86 -18.82 -2.96 3.63
CA THR A 86 -17.94 -2.04 2.93
C THR A 86 -18.39 -0.61 3.05
N ASN A 87 -19.59 -0.29 3.56
CA ASN A 87 -20.21 1.04 3.49
C ASN A 87 -19.17 2.19 3.61
N GLY A 88 -18.65 2.67 2.46
CA GLY A 88 -17.63 3.73 2.35
C GLY A 88 -16.14 3.34 2.15
N ALA A 89 -15.77 2.09 1.88
CA ALA A 89 -14.38 1.66 1.62
C ALA A 89 -14.03 1.63 0.12
N CYS A 90 -12.76 1.89 -0.21
CA CYS A 90 -12.22 1.82 -1.57
C CYS A 90 -11.15 0.74 -1.68
N ILE A 91 -11.27 -0.17 -2.64
CA ILE A 91 -10.31 -1.27 -2.85
C ILE A 91 -9.09 -0.75 -3.63
N PRO A 92 -7.86 -0.89 -3.08
CA PRO A 92 -6.65 -0.43 -3.75
C PRO A 92 -6.36 -1.15 -5.08
N PRO A 93 -5.76 -0.48 -6.06
CA PRO A 93 -5.19 -1.11 -7.26
C PRO A 93 -4.26 -2.30 -6.94
N ARG A 94 -3.41 -2.16 -5.90
CA ARG A 94 -2.48 -3.21 -5.45
C ARG A 94 -3.22 -4.46 -4.97
N THR A 95 -4.25 -4.32 -4.14
CA THR A 95 -5.07 -5.44 -3.65
C THR A 95 -5.72 -6.21 -4.80
N GLN A 96 -6.19 -5.51 -5.84
CA GLN A 96 -6.75 -6.14 -7.04
C GLN A 96 -5.70 -6.95 -7.86
N ASN A 97 -4.41 -6.78 -7.56
CA ASN A 97 -3.29 -7.44 -8.22
C ASN A 97 -2.49 -8.34 -7.25
N LEU A 98 -3.10 -8.74 -6.12
CA LEU A 98 -2.50 -9.63 -5.13
C LEU A 98 -2.21 -11.02 -5.73
N CYS A 99 -1.03 -11.58 -5.43
CA CYS A 99 -0.59 -12.90 -5.89
C CYS A 99 -1.32 -14.04 -5.16
N VAL A 100 -2.48 -14.47 -5.64
CA VAL A 100 -3.14 -15.67 -5.09
C VAL A 100 -2.54 -17.00 -5.57
N GLY A 101 -1.73 -16.98 -6.63
CA GLY A 101 -0.91 -18.10 -7.08
C GLY A 101 -1.64 -19.45 -7.13
N ASN A 102 -1.04 -20.47 -6.50
CA ASN A 102 -1.59 -21.83 -6.45
C ASN A 102 -2.83 -21.99 -5.56
N LEU A 103 -3.34 -20.91 -4.93
CA LEU A 103 -4.62 -20.95 -4.22
C LEU A 103 -5.80 -20.95 -5.19
N TRP A 104 -5.64 -20.29 -6.33
CA TRP A 104 -6.71 -20.12 -7.32
C TRP A 104 -6.19 -20.23 -8.76
N ASP A 105 -6.75 -21.15 -9.53
CA ASP A 105 -6.49 -21.26 -10.97
C ASP A 105 -7.40 -20.28 -11.72
N LYS A 106 -6.82 -19.37 -12.50
CA LYS A 106 -7.57 -18.41 -13.33
C LYS A 106 -8.06 -19.03 -14.66
N SER A 107 -7.65 -20.26 -15.00
CA SER A 107 -8.03 -20.94 -16.24
C SER A 107 -9.52 -21.29 -16.28
N TYR A 108 -10.12 -21.30 -17.47
CA TYR A 108 -11.49 -21.80 -17.73
C TYR A 108 -12.58 -21.27 -16.77
N GLY A 109 -12.65 -19.95 -16.55
CA GLY A 109 -13.68 -19.34 -15.70
C GLY A 109 -13.35 -19.33 -14.21
N GLY A 110 -12.18 -19.87 -13.83
CA GLY A 110 -11.64 -19.76 -12.48
C GLY A 110 -12.09 -20.88 -11.54
N ARG A 111 -11.15 -21.52 -10.85
CA ARG A 111 -11.46 -22.53 -9.83
C ARG A 111 -10.47 -22.51 -8.67
N SER A 112 -10.98 -22.82 -7.49
CA SER A 112 -10.17 -23.03 -6.29
C SER A 112 -9.27 -24.26 -6.44
N ASN A 113 -7.98 -24.08 -6.18
CA ASN A 113 -6.97 -25.13 -6.20
C ASN A 113 -6.71 -25.72 -4.80
N ILE A 114 -7.52 -25.33 -3.81
CA ILE A 114 -7.33 -25.72 -2.41
C ILE A 114 -8.46 -26.59 -1.86
N LYS A 115 -9.52 -26.88 -2.62
CA LYS A 115 -10.71 -27.61 -2.14
C LYS A 115 -10.41 -28.91 -1.37
N ASN A 116 -9.34 -29.62 -1.76
CA ASN A 116 -8.94 -30.90 -1.18
C ASN A 116 -7.61 -30.81 -0.41
N ASP A 117 -7.10 -29.60 -0.15
CA ASP A 117 -5.86 -29.42 0.59
C ASP A 117 -6.02 -29.75 2.07
N THR A 118 -4.93 -30.22 2.68
CA THR A 118 -4.76 -30.23 4.12
C THR A 118 -4.40 -28.83 4.63
N LYS A 119 -4.53 -28.60 5.94
CA LYS A 119 -4.06 -27.35 6.59
C LYS A 119 -2.59 -27.04 6.27
N GLU A 120 -1.74 -28.06 6.26
CA GLU A 120 -0.32 -27.91 5.99
C GLU A 120 -0.05 -27.56 4.52
N SER A 121 -0.76 -28.20 3.59
CA SER A 121 -0.69 -27.86 2.16
C SER A 121 -1.13 -26.41 1.91
N LEU A 122 -2.26 -25.99 2.50
CA LEU A 122 -2.77 -24.63 2.43
C LEU A 122 -1.75 -23.62 2.99
N LYS A 123 -1.20 -23.90 4.18
CA LYS A 123 -0.17 -23.06 4.81
C LYS A 123 1.04 -22.87 3.90
N ASN A 124 1.54 -23.94 3.27
CA ASN A 124 2.67 -23.88 2.34
C ASN A 124 2.34 -23.07 1.07
N LYS A 125 1.13 -23.22 0.51
CA LYS A 125 0.70 -22.41 -0.64
C LYS A 125 0.61 -20.92 -0.29
N LEU A 126 0.10 -20.58 0.90
CA LEU A 126 0.05 -19.21 1.41
C LEU A 126 1.45 -18.62 1.60
N LYS A 127 2.35 -19.39 2.23
CA LYS A 127 3.76 -19.01 2.42
C LYS A 127 4.43 -18.66 1.09
N ASN A 128 4.27 -19.52 0.09
CA ASN A 128 4.82 -19.31 -1.24
C ASN A 128 4.23 -18.06 -1.91
N ALA A 129 2.90 -17.88 -1.84
CA ALA A 129 2.22 -16.71 -2.38
C ALA A 129 2.72 -15.39 -1.76
N ILE A 130 2.89 -15.35 -0.43
CA ILE A 130 3.40 -14.18 0.30
C ILE A 130 4.86 -13.87 -0.05
N GLN A 131 5.71 -14.90 -0.11
CA GLN A 131 7.10 -14.75 -0.55
C GLN A 131 7.15 -14.18 -1.97
N LYS A 132 6.36 -14.75 -2.89
CA LYS A 132 6.34 -14.30 -4.29
C LYS A 132 5.75 -12.91 -4.47
N GLU A 133 4.73 -12.56 -3.69
CA GLU A 133 4.20 -11.19 -3.64
C GLU A 133 5.30 -10.20 -3.30
N THR A 134 6.11 -10.52 -2.28
CA THR A 134 7.21 -9.67 -1.82
C THR A 134 8.27 -9.49 -2.91
N GLU A 135 8.67 -10.55 -3.61
CA GLU A 135 9.60 -10.47 -4.75
C GLU A 135 9.05 -9.59 -5.88
N LEU A 136 7.78 -9.76 -6.25
CA LEU A 136 7.15 -9.00 -7.34
C LEU A 136 6.94 -7.53 -6.96
N LEU A 137 6.64 -7.24 -5.69
CA LEU A 137 6.56 -5.87 -5.20
C LEU A 137 7.94 -5.21 -5.20
N TYR A 138 9.00 -5.94 -4.86
CA TYR A 138 10.36 -5.40 -4.94
C TYR A 138 10.69 -4.98 -6.36
N GLU A 139 10.53 -5.88 -7.34
CA GLU A 139 10.74 -5.57 -8.77
C GLU A 139 9.99 -4.30 -9.18
N TYR A 140 8.71 -4.21 -8.80
CA TYR A 140 7.85 -3.11 -9.21
C TYR A 140 8.22 -1.74 -8.63
N HIS A 141 8.73 -1.71 -7.39
CA HIS A 141 9.17 -0.47 -6.74
C HIS A 141 10.63 -0.12 -7.10
N ASP A 142 11.49 -1.12 -7.27
CA ASP A 142 12.89 -0.94 -7.72
C ASP A 142 12.96 -0.31 -9.12
N LYS A 143 11.99 -0.66 -9.98
CA LYS A 143 11.83 -0.08 -11.31
C LYS A 143 11.10 1.28 -11.32
N GLY A 144 10.80 1.88 -10.17
CA GLY A 144 10.10 3.17 -10.10
C GLY A 144 8.66 3.15 -10.63
N THR A 145 8.10 1.98 -10.95
CA THR A 145 6.82 1.89 -11.67
C THR A 145 5.64 2.16 -10.74
N ALA A 146 5.72 1.71 -9.48
CA ALA A 146 4.72 2.00 -8.46
C ALA A 146 4.63 3.51 -8.19
N ILE A 147 3.43 4.08 -8.12
CA ILE A 147 3.28 5.53 -7.88
C ILE A 147 3.97 5.93 -6.58
N ILE A 148 3.86 5.12 -5.52
CA ILE A 148 4.49 5.40 -4.23
C ILE A 148 6.03 5.25 -4.23
N SER A 149 6.61 4.67 -5.29
CA SER A 149 8.07 4.60 -5.46
C SER A 149 8.66 5.82 -6.17
N ARG A 150 7.82 6.63 -6.82
CA ARG A 150 8.24 7.82 -7.57
C ARG A 150 8.72 8.92 -6.64
N ASN A 151 9.66 9.72 -7.16
CA ASN A 151 10.15 10.90 -6.46
C ASN A 151 9.55 12.16 -7.11
N PRO A 152 8.64 12.86 -6.42
CA PRO A 152 7.89 13.97 -7.01
C PRO A 152 8.79 15.14 -7.44
N MET A 153 10.03 15.23 -6.96
CA MET A 153 10.97 16.32 -7.30
C MET A 153 11.93 16.02 -8.47
N LYS A 154 11.95 14.79 -9.00
CA LYS A 154 12.86 14.40 -10.11
C LYS A 154 12.18 14.20 -11.46
N GLU A 155 10.87 13.95 -11.49
CA GLU A 155 10.12 13.68 -12.72
C GLU A 155 9.55 14.97 -13.35
N GLY A 156 10.45 15.83 -13.81
CA GLY A 156 10.11 16.90 -14.74
C GLY A 156 10.26 16.41 -16.18
N GLY A 157 9.27 15.69 -16.73
CA GLY A 157 9.31 15.35 -18.15
C GLY A 157 8.50 14.17 -18.67
N GLU A 158 7.23 14.00 -18.31
CA GLU A 158 6.33 13.16 -19.10
C GLU A 158 5.10 13.94 -19.57
N ASP A 159 5.31 14.73 -20.62
CA ASP A 159 4.31 14.94 -21.66
C ASP A 159 5.07 14.86 -22.99
N GLY A 160 4.72 13.89 -23.83
CA GLY A 160 5.43 13.57 -25.06
C GLY A 160 5.73 14.79 -25.94
N LYS A 161 6.97 15.24 -25.89
CA LYS A 161 7.79 15.81 -26.97
C LYS A 161 9.17 15.95 -26.35
N GLY A 162 10.12 15.14 -26.83
CA GLY A 162 11.52 15.36 -26.52
C GLY A 162 11.85 16.81 -26.85
N LYS A 163 12.23 17.59 -25.84
CA LYS A 163 12.96 18.82 -26.11
C LYS A 163 14.29 18.37 -26.71
N GLN A 164 14.38 18.41 -28.04
CA GLN A 164 15.66 18.66 -28.69
C GLN A 164 16.25 19.88 -27.98
N LYS A 165 17.33 19.67 -27.23
CA LYS A 165 18.30 20.74 -27.06
C LYS A 165 18.82 20.99 -28.47
N GLU A 166 18.47 22.13 -29.05
CA GLU A 166 19.20 22.63 -30.20
C GLU A 166 20.68 22.66 -29.82
N GLY A 167 21.44 21.80 -30.47
CA GLY A 167 22.88 21.73 -30.32
C GLY A 167 23.51 22.91 -31.04
N GLY A 168 24.36 23.64 -30.32
CA GLY A 168 25.60 24.10 -30.92
C GLY A 168 26.44 22.87 -31.24
N GLU A 169 27.00 22.84 -32.45
CA GLU A 169 27.80 21.78 -33.03
C GLU A 169 29.01 21.43 -32.14
N ASP A 170 29.17 20.15 -31.81
CA ASP A 170 30.38 19.36 -32.14
C ASP A 170 30.42 18.02 -31.38
N GLY A 171 30.40 16.94 -32.17
CA GLY A 171 31.28 15.77 -32.02
C GLY A 171 31.22 14.91 -30.75
N LYS A 172 30.59 13.73 -30.87
CA LYS A 172 30.79 12.49 -30.08
C LYS A 172 30.41 12.52 -28.59
N GLY A 173 29.13 12.24 -28.31
CA GLY A 173 28.64 11.86 -26.97
C GLY A 173 27.92 10.51 -26.98
N LYS A 174 28.41 9.55 -26.19
CA LYS A 174 27.75 8.26 -25.92
C LYS A 174 26.29 8.48 -25.52
N GLN A 175 25.37 7.72 -26.11
CA GLN A 175 24.02 7.54 -25.57
C GLN A 175 24.14 7.03 -24.12
N LYS A 176 23.78 7.87 -23.14
CA LYS A 176 23.53 7.41 -21.78
C LYS A 176 22.09 6.89 -21.74
N GLU A 177 21.95 5.58 -21.62
CA GLU A 177 20.72 4.92 -21.19
C GLU A 177 20.33 5.50 -19.81
N GLY A 178 19.20 6.21 -19.77
CA GLY A 178 18.68 6.80 -18.54
C GLY A 178 18.02 5.75 -17.66
N GLY A 179 18.81 5.04 -16.86
CA GLY A 179 18.28 4.39 -15.66
C GLY A 179 17.98 5.46 -14.61
N GLU A 180 16.74 5.50 -14.12
CA GLU A 180 16.37 6.31 -12.96
C GLU A 180 17.27 5.94 -11.78
N GLU A 181 17.88 6.94 -11.13
CA GLU A 181 18.60 6.73 -9.87
C GLU A 181 17.61 6.23 -8.80
N ALA A 182 17.87 5.04 -8.26
CA ALA A 182 17.02 4.40 -7.26
C ALA A 182 16.76 5.31 -6.05
N ASN A 183 15.50 5.73 -5.87
CA ASN A 183 15.06 6.42 -4.65
C ASN A 183 14.92 5.39 -3.53
N ASN A 184 16.05 5.02 -2.93
CA ASN A 184 16.08 4.03 -1.85
C ASN A 184 15.88 4.69 -0.48
N ASN A 185 15.25 3.96 0.44
CA ASN A 185 15.18 4.30 1.85
C ASN A 185 16.54 4.11 2.54
N SER A 186 16.63 4.47 3.82
CA SER A 186 17.86 4.36 4.64
C SER A 186 18.47 2.95 4.67
N ASN A 187 17.67 1.91 4.40
CA ASN A 187 18.10 0.51 4.43
C ASN A 187 18.50 0.00 3.02
N GLY A 188 18.44 0.87 2.01
CA GLY A 188 18.75 0.54 0.63
C GLY A 188 17.63 -0.19 -0.10
N LEU A 189 16.40 -0.23 0.43
CA LEU A 189 15.23 -0.76 -0.27
C LEU A 189 14.50 0.36 -1.05
N PRO A 190 13.84 0.06 -2.18
CA PRO A 190 13.10 1.05 -2.94
C PRO A 190 12.03 1.77 -2.11
N LYS A 191 11.82 3.06 -2.39
CA LYS A 191 10.75 3.86 -1.75
C LYS A 191 9.39 3.15 -1.91
N GLY A 192 8.57 3.17 -0.85
CA GLY A 192 7.23 2.58 -0.84
C GLY A 192 7.18 1.05 -0.75
N PHE A 193 8.27 0.34 -1.03
CA PHE A 193 8.30 -1.13 -1.04
C PHE A 193 7.78 -1.75 0.28
N CYS A 194 8.32 -1.31 1.42
CA CYS A 194 7.90 -1.85 2.71
C CYS A 194 6.42 -1.57 3.01
N HIS A 195 5.91 -0.39 2.66
CA HIS A 195 4.48 -0.09 2.83
C HIS A 195 3.62 -1.03 1.97
N ALA A 196 3.99 -1.27 0.71
CA ALA A 196 3.26 -2.19 -0.16
C ALA A 196 3.28 -3.64 0.33
N VAL A 197 4.42 -4.10 0.86
CA VAL A 197 4.55 -5.44 1.45
C VAL A 197 3.68 -5.59 2.70
N GLN A 198 3.73 -4.63 3.61
CA GLN A 198 2.93 -4.62 4.83
C GLN A 198 1.42 -4.62 4.51
N ARG A 199 0.98 -3.78 3.57
CA ARG A 199 -0.41 -3.74 3.09
C ARG A 199 -0.85 -5.04 2.44
N SER A 200 0.02 -5.67 1.65
CA SER A 200 -0.28 -6.97 1.03
C SER A 200 -0.39 -8.08 2.06
N PHE A 201 0.44 -8.06 3.12
CA PHE A 201 0.31 -9.00 4.23
C PHE A 201 -1.04 -8.86 4.96
N ILE A 202 -1.49 -7.62 5.18
CA ILE A 202 -2.82 -7.32 5.76
C ILE A 202 -3.94 -7.84 4.84
N ASP A 203 -3.79 -7.72 3.52
CA ASP A 203 -4.75 -8.30 2.57
C ASP A 203 -4.80 -9.83 2.66
N TYR A 204 -3.66 -10.51 2.75
CA TYR A 204 -3.63 -11.96 2.96
C TYR A 204 -4.30 -12.35 4.28
N LYS A 205 -4.00 -11.66 5.37
CA LYS A 205 -4.63 -11.87 6.69
C LYS A 205 -6.15 -11.81 6.57
N ASN A 206 -6.68 -10.72 6.03
CA ASN A 206 -8.13 -10.54 5.90
C ASN A 206 -8.76 -11.50 4.89
N MET A 207 -8.03 -11.88 3.84
CA MET A 207 -8.49 -12.92 2.91
C MET A 207 -8.58 -14.28 3.63
N ILE A 208 -7.63 -14.64 4.48
CA ILE A 208 -7.67 -15.91 5.21
C ILE A 208 -8.77 -15.90 6.27
N LEU A 209 -8.92 -14.79 7.01
CA LEU A 209 -9.93 -14.65 8.07
C LEU A 209 -11.37 -14.55 7.54
N GLY A 210 -11.57 -14.41 6.23
CA GLY A 210 -12.90 -14.22 5.65
C GLY A 210 -13.47 -12.81 5.86
N THR A 211 -12.65 -11.86 6.33
CA THR A 211 -13.03 -10.47 6.60
C THR A 211 -12.71 -9.54 5.43
N SER A 212 -11.95 -10.01 4.43
CA SER A 212 -11.57 -9.19 3.28
C SER A 212 -12.78 -8.73 2.50
N VAL A 213 -12.78 -7.43 2.21
CA VAL A 213 -13.73 -6.78 1.32
C VAL A 213 -13.38 -7.07 -0.13
N ASN A 214 -14.25 -7.77 -0.86
CA ASN A 214 -13.90 -8.25 -2.20
C ASN A 214 -15.01 -7.98 -3.20
N THR A 215 -14.66 -7.37 -4.33
CA THR A 215 -15.55 -7.23 -5.50
C THR A 215 -15.55 -8.44 -6.41
N TYR A 216 -14.57 -9.34 -6.23
CA TYR A 216 -14.42 -10.52 -7.06
C TYR A 216 -15.01 -11.76 -6.37
N GLU A 217 -15.99 -12.37 -7.02
CA GLU A 217 -16.68 -13.60 -6.55
C GLU A 217 -15.69 -14.72 -6.21
N TYR A 218 -14.58 -14.83 -6.96
CA TYR A 218 -13.59 -15.87 -6.72
C TYR A 218 -12.90 -15.75 -5.36
N ILE A 219 -12.71 -14.54 -4.84
CA ILE A 219 -12.09 -14.36 -3.51
C ILE A 219 -13.08 -14.82 -2.44
N GLY A 220 -14.38 -14.54 -2.59
CA GLY A 220 -15.42 -15.08 -1.69
C GLY A 220 -15.41 -16.61 -1.65
N LYS A 221 -15.36 -17.27 -2.82
CA LYS A 221 -15.22 -18.73 -2.91
C LYS A 221 -13.94 -19.24 -2.25
N LEU A 222 -12.82 -18.53 -2.41
CA LEU A 222 -11.56 -18.89 -1.79
C LEU A 222 -11.62 -18.78 -0.25
N GLN A 223 -12.25 -17.71 0.27
CA GLN A 223 -12.49 -17.52 1.71
C GLN A 223 -13.31 -18.67 2.31
N GLU A 224 -14.37 -19.10 1.62
CA GLU A 224 -15.19 -20.23 2.05
C GLU A 224 -14.42 -21.56 2.04
N ASP A 225 -13.62 -21.80 1.01
CA ASP A 225 -12.81 -23.02 0.91
C ASP A 225 -11.73 -23.07 2.00
N ILE A 226 -11.06 -21.94 2.29
CA ILE A 226 -10.13 -21.82 3.43
C ILE A 226 -10.85 -22.19 4.72
N LYS A 227 -12.01 -21.58 5.00
CA LYS A 227 -12.80 -21.86 6.20
C LYS A 227 -13.12 -23.36 6.33
N LYS A 228 -13.57 -24.01 5.25
CA LYS A 228 -13.88 -25.46 5.25
C LYS A 228 -12.66 -26.33 5.55
N ILE A 229 -11.49 -26.00 4.99
CA ILE A 229 -10.24 -26.73 5.26
C ILE A 229 -9.85 -26.60 6.74
N ILE A 230 -9.96 -25.37 7.28
CA ILE A 230 -9.60 -25.14 8.67
C ILE A 230 -10.55 -25.87 9.62
N GLU A 231 -11.85 -25.80 9.39
CA GLU A 231 -12.85 -26.48 10.21
C GLU A 231 -12.64 -28.00 10.26
N LYS A 232 -12.39 -28.64 9.11
CA LYS A 232 -12.15 -30.09 9.00
C LYS A 232 -10.87 -30.54 9.70
N GLY A 233 -9.80 -29.74 9.62
CA GLY A 233 -8.49 -30.11 10.16
C GLY A 233 -8.27 -29.75 11.63
N THR A 234 -9.27 -29.25 12.36
CA THR A 234 -9.16 -28.96 13.81
C THR A 234 -10.03 -29.96 14.56
N PRO A 235 -9.51 -30.66 15.59
CA PRO A 235 -10.34 -31.50 16.45
C PRO A 235 -11.52 -30.69 16.99
N GLN A 236 -12.73 -31.27 16.97
CA GLN A 236 -13.84 -30.70 17.73
C GLN A 236 -13.48 -30.76 19.22
N GLN A 237 -13.28 -29.60 19.85
CA GLN A 237 -13.29 -29.55 21.32
C GLN A 237 -14.71 -29.92 21.77
N LYS A 238 -14.86 -31.09 22.39
CA LYS A 238 -16.14 -31.62 22.86
C LYS A 238 -16.76 -30.80 24.01
N ASP A 239 -16.03 -29.84 24.58
CA ASP A 239 -16.43 -29.13 25.80
C ASP A 239 -16.71 -27.64 25.63
N LYS A 240 -16.72 -27.11 24.39
CA LYS A 240 -17.20 -25.74 24.12
C LYS A 240 -18.44 -25.76 23.24
N ILE A 241 -19.60 -25.69 23.88
CA ILE A 241 -20.86 -25.32 23.23
C ILE A 241 -20.65 -23.92 22.62
N GLY A 242 -20.51 -23.84 21.30
CA GLY A 242 -20.65 -22.56 20.56
C GLY A 242 -19.41 -21.92 19.94
N GLY A 243 -18.32 -22.63 19.63
CA GLY A 243 -17.22 -22.05 18.83
C GLY A 243 -17.61 -21.95 17.35
N SER A 244 -17.78 -20.73 16.83
CA SER A 244 -18.11 -20.52 15.41
C SER A 244 -16.95 -20.93 14.50
N GLY A 245 -17.23 -21.21 13.23
CA GLY A 245 -16.17 -21.48 12.24
C GLY A 245 -15.15 -20.35 12.09
N ALA A 246 -15.56 -19.11 12.36
CA ALA A 246 -14.69 -17.93 12.31
C ALA A 246 -13.64 -17.94 13.43
N ASP A 247 -14.00 -18.42 14.63
CA ASP A 247 -13.09 -18.48 15.77
C ASP A 247 -11.92 -19.44 15.50
N LYS A 248 -12.19 -20.58 14.85
CA LYS A 248 -11.17 -21.56 14.47
C LYS A 248 -10.18 -21.05 13.42
N VAL A 249 -10.66 -20.25 12.46
CA VAL A 249 -9.80 -19.64 11.42
C VAL A 249 -8.93 -18.55 12.03
N ASN A 250 -9.47 -17.75 12.95
CA ASN A 250 -8.71 -16.75 13.68
C ASN A 250 -7.60 -17.37 14.54
N ASP A 251 -7.92 -18.42 15.30
CA ASP A 251 -6.93 -19.14 16.11
C ASP A 251 -5.85 -19.80 15.25
N TRP A 252 -6.23 -20.37 14.10
CA TRP A 252 -5.28 -20.93 13.14
C TRP A 252 -4.36 -19.86 12.57
N TRP A 253 -4.89 -18.71 12.15
CA TRP A 253 -4.10 -17.58 11.65
C TRP A 253 -3.08 -17.11 12.70
N LYS A 254 -3.53 -16.87 13.95
CA LYS A 254 -2.63 -16.47 15.05
C LYS A 254 -1.48 -17.47 15.26
N GLY A 255 -1.75 -18.76 15.10
CA GLY A 255 -0.73 -19.82 15.19
C GLY A 255 0.30 -19.81 14.07
N ILE A 256 -0.03 -19.27 12.89
CA ILE A 256 0.86 -19.27 11.71
C ILE A 256 1.35 -17.87 11.29
N GLU A 257 0.82 -16.79 11.86
CA GLU A 257 1.05 -15.40 11.43
C GLU A 257 2.55 -15.04 11.41
N ARG A 258 3.30 -15.47 12.43
CA ARG A 258 4.77 -15.30 12.48
C ARG A 258 5.48 -16.09 11.38
N GLU A 259 5.04 -17.32 11.10
CA GLU A 259 5.59 -18.14 10.02
C GLU A 259 5.33 -17.49 8.65
N MET A 260 4.13 -16.92 8.47
CA MET A 260 3.74 -16.19 7.26
C MET A 260 4.57 -14.91 7.10
N TRP A 261 4.84 -14.17 8.18
CA TRP A 261 5.75 -13.03 8.14
C TRP A 261 7.19 -13.47 7.84
N GLY A 262 7.60 -14.65 8.31
CA GLY A 262 8.85 -15.30 7.90
C GLY A 262 8.99 -15.45 6.38
N ALA A 263 7.89 -15.65 5.65
CA ALA A 263 7.88 -15.68 4.19
C ALA A 263 8.21 -14.32 3.56
N VAL A 264 7.70 -13.22 4.13
CA VAL A 264 8.07 -11.85 3.74
C VAL A 264 9.57 -11.64 3.96
N LYS A 265 10.08 -11.97 5.15
CA LYS A 265 11.51 -11.85 5.45
C LYS A 265 12.37 -12.67 4.49
N CYS A 266 11.90 -13.86 4.12
CA CYS A 266 12.57 -14.68 3.13
C CYS A 266 12.58 -14.02 1.75
N GLY A 267 11.44 -13.51 1.27
CA GLY A 267 11.36 -12.76 0.02
C GLY A 267 12.37 -11.61 -0.01
N ILE A 268 12.48 -10.84 1.09
CA ILE A 268 13.46 -9.76 1.21
C ILE A 268 14.90 -10.28 1.15
N LYS A 269 15.23 -11.37 1.86
CA LYS A 269 16.56 -11.98 1.85
C LYS A 269 16.99 -12.50 0.47
N THR A 270 16.04 -12.90 -0.39
CA THR A 270 16.36 -13.36 -1.75
C THR A 270 16.79 -12.24 -2.69
N ILE A 271 16.50 -10.97 -2.34
CA ILE A 271 16.88 -9.81 -3.14
C ILE A 271 18.40 -9.61 -3.08
N LYS A 272 19.05 -9.63 -4.24
CA LYS A 272 20.48 -9.31 -4.37
C LYS A 272 20.65 -7.80 -4.52
N LYS A 273 21.46 -7.16 -3.66
CA LYS A 273 21.83 -5.75 -3.86
C LYS A 273 22.70 -5.62 -5.12
N GLN A 274 22.50 -4.55 -5.88
CA GLN A 274 23.28 -4.25 -7.09
C GLN A 274 24.80 -4.18 -6.83
N ASN A 275 25.20 -3.89 -5.58
CA ASN A 275 26.56 -4.05 -5.10
C ASN A 275 26.66 -5.33 -4.25
N ASN A 276 27.27 -6.38 -4.79
CA ASN A 276 27.44 -7.75 -4.23
C ASN A 276 28.10 -7.85 -2.82
N LYS A 277 28.25 -6.75 -2.06
CA LYS A 277 28.88 -6.71 -0.74
C LYS A 277 27.90 -6.62 0.44
N CYS A 278 26.59 -6.47 0.19
CA CYS A 278 25.61 -6.40 1.28
C CYS A 278 24.36 -7.23 0.95
N THR A 279 23.94 -8.07 1.90
CA THR A 279 22.67 -8.81 1.84
C THR A 279 21.64 -8.11 2.71
N TYR A 280 20.35 -8.20 2.35
CA TYR A 280 19.29 -7.80 3.26
C TYR A 280 19.14 -8.85 4.37
N THR A 281 18.89 -8.38 5.59
CA THR A 281 18.65 -9.19 6.78
C THR A 281 17.26 -9.82 6.78
N GLY A 282 16.33 -9.26 6.00
CA GLY A 282 14.92 -9.62 5.98
C GLY A 282 14.07 -8.82 6.97
N ASN A 283 14.69 -8.04 7.87
CA ASN A 283 13.98 -7.27 8.90
C ASN A 283 13.75 -5.81 8.49
N GLU A 284 14.16 -5.40 7.30
CA GLU A 284 14.13 -4.00 6.85
C GLU A 284 12.71 -3.41 6.78
N CYS A 285 11.69 -4.25 6.59
CA CYS A 285 10.28 -3.87 6.63
C CYS A 285 9.59 -4.19 7.96
N GLY A 286 10.36 -4.54 9.00
CA GLY A 286 9.89 -4.87 10.34
C GLY A 286 10.28 -6.27 10.80
N VAL A 287 10.62 -6.41 12.08
CA VAL A 287 10.86 -7.71 12.73
C VAL A 287 9.58 -8.52 12.92
N SER A 288 8.44 -7.86 12.97
CA SER A 288 7.11 -8.45 13.20
C SER A 288 6.14 -7.96 12.12
N PRO A 289 5.05 -8.71 11.84
CA PRO A 289 4.01 -8.25 10.93
C PRO A 289 3.36 -6.95 11.43
N PRO A 290 2.64 -6.22 10.57
CA PRO A 290 1.91 -5.01 10.98
C PRO A 290 0.93 -5.27 12.12
N THR A 291 0.97 -4.43 13.16
CA THR A 291 0.12 -4.52 14.36
C THR A 291 -0.71 -3.26 14.60
N GLY A 292 -1.70 -3.35 15.48
CA GLY A 292 -2.48 -2.20 15.96
C GLY A 292 -3.44 -1.62 14.92
N ASN A 293 -3.46 -0.29 14.74
CA ASN A 293 -4.38 0.37 13.79
C ASN A 293 -4.16 -0.08 12.33
N ASP A 294 -3.00 -0.65 12.01
CA ASP A 294 -2.70 -1.19 10.67
C ASP A 294 -3.32 -2.57 10.44
N GLU A 295 -3.88 -3.24 11.47
CA GLU A 295 -4.61 -4.49 11.31
C GLU A 295 -6.01 -4.30 10.70
N ASP A 296 -6.59 -3.12 10.85
CA ASP A 296 -7.85 -2.79 10.18
C ASP A 296 -7.61 -2.59 8.69
N GLN A 297 -8.11 -3.52 7.87
CA GLN A 297 -7.94 -3.49 6.42
C GLN A 297 -8.41 -2.17 5.81
N PHE A 298 -9.52 -1.61 6.29
CA PHE A 298 -10.03 -0.35 5.76
C PHE A 298 -9.08 0.81 6.08
N VAL A 299 -8.53 0.86 7.30
CA VAL A 299 -7.53 1.89 7.66
C VAL A 299 -6.26 1.73 6.85
N SER A 300 -5.80 0.50 6.63
CA SER A 300 -4.64 0.19 5.79
C SER A 300 -4.83 0.67 4.35
N TRP A 301 -6.00 0.42 3.76
CA TRP A 301 -6.35 0.90 2.43
C TRP A 301 -6.50 2.42 2.36
N PHE A 302 -7.11 3.04 3.38
CA PHE A 302 -7.26 4.50 3.39
C PHE A 302 -5.90 5.20 3.53
N LYS A 303 -5.00 4.63 4.32
CA LYS A 303 -3.59 5.06 4.40
C LYS A 303 -2.87 4.90 3.05
N GLU A 304 -3.09 3.79 2.34
CA GLU A 304 -2.58 3.59 0.97
C GLU A 304 -3.09 4.65 0.00
N TRP A 305 -4.39 4.95 0.05
CA TRP A 305 -5.00 6.02 -0.74
C TRP A 305 -4.36 7.38 -0.45
N GLY A 306 -4.16 7.69 0.83
CA GLY A 306 -3.58 8.98 1.23
C GLY A 306 -2.12 9.16 0.83
N GLU A 307 -1.29 8.12 0.99
CA GLU A 307 0.10 8.16 0.54
C GLU A 307 0.19 8.39 -0.98
N GLN A 308 -0.56 7.60 -1.76
CA GLN A 308 -0.63 7.75 -3.20
C GLN A 308 -1.11 9.15 -3.58
N PHE A 309 -2.21 9.61 -2.98
CA PHE A 309 -2.78 10.92 -3.25
C PHE A 309 -1.77 12.05 -3.04
N CYS A 310 -1.07 12.02 -1.91
CA CYS A 310 -0.12 13.07 -1.54
C CYS A 310 1.12 13.08 -2.44
N ILE A 311 1.62 11.91 -2.84
CA ILE A 311 2.74 11.80 -3.80
C ILE A 311 2.33 12.35 -5.16
N GLU A 312 1.18 11.94 -5.70
CA GLU A 312 0.65 12.44 -6.97
C GLU A 312 0.39 13.95 -6.90
N ARG A 313 -0.18 14.44 -5.79
CA ARG A 313 -0.42 15.89 -5.57
C ARG A 313 0.88 16.69 -5.64
N LEU A 314 1.95 16.22 -5.00
CA LEU A 314 3.26 16.88 -5.06
C LEU A 314 3.84 16.86 -6.47
N GLN A 315 3.60 15.79 -7.23
CA GLN A 315 4.01 15.73 -8.64
C GLN A 315 3.21 16.70 -9.52
N TYR A 316 1.90 16.84 -9.31
CA TYR A 316 1.11 17.89 -9.97
C TYR A 316 1.60 19.29 -9.58
N GLU A 317 1.90 19.51 -8.30
CA GLU A 317 2.44 20.78 -7.81
C GLU A 317 3.76 21.13 -8.50
N GLN A 318 4.69 20.19 -8.62
CA GLN A 318 5.96 20.39 -9.33
C GLN A 318 5.75 20.71 -10.81
N ASN A 319 4.90 19.92 -11.50
CA ASN A 319 4.55 20.16 -12.90
C ASN A 319 3.93 21.55 -13.15
N ILE A 320 3.11 22.03 -12.22
CA ILE A 320 2.52 23.37 -12.27
C ILE A 320 3.60 24.43 -12.05
N ARG A 321 4.45 24.28 -11.03
CA ARG A 321 5.56 25.22 -10.76
C ARG A 321 6.46 25.37 -11.99
N ASP A 322 6.88 24.26 -12.59
CA ASP A 322 7.77 24.28 -13.76
C ASP A 322 7.14 24.98 -14.98
N ALA A 323 5.83 24.82 -15.18
CA ALA A 323 5.10 25.42 -16.30
C ALA A 323 4.67 26.88 -16.06
N CYS A 324 4.46 27.28 -14.80
CA CYS A 324 3.86 28.56 -14.44
C CYS A 324 4.86 29.59 -13.93
N THR A 325 5.97 29.18 -13.29
CA THR A 325 6.91 30.11 -12.64
C THR A 325 7.85 30.80 -13.64
N ASN A 326 8.00 30.27 -14.86
CA ASN A 326 8.93 30.80 -15.87
C ASN A 326 8.28 31.71 -16.93
N ASN A 327 6.96 31.91 -16.90
CA ASN A 327 6.26 32.77 -17.86
C ASN A 327 5.85 34.07 -17.18
N GLY A 328 6.49 35.17 -17.58
CA GLY A 328 6.37 36.50 -16.98
C GLY A 328 4.94 37.01 -16.80
N GLN A 329 4.82 37.91 -15.81
CA GLN A 329 3.67 38.73 -15.43
C GLN A 329 2.64 38.97 -16.56
N GLY A 330 1.53 38.26 -16.47
CA GLY A 330 0.29 38.56 -17.19
C GLY A 330 -0.91 38.06 -16.38
N ASP A 331 -1.99 38.84 -16.34
CA ASP A 331 -3.14 38.64 -15.43
C ASP A 331 -3.97 37.36 -15.69
N LYS A 332 -3.66 36.56 -16.72
CA LYS A 332 -4.41 35.36 -17.07
C LYS A 332 -3.50 34.15 -17.29
N ILE A 333 -3.85 33.05 -16.61
CA ILE A 333 -3.22 31.73 -16.78
C ILE A 333 -3.46 31.24 -18.21
N GLN A 334 -2.40 31.07 -19.00
CA GLN A 334 -2.45 30.65 -20.41
C GLN A 334 -1.44 29.52 -20.71
N GLY A 335 -1.57 28.92 -21.90
CA GLY A 335 -0.63 27.94 -22.43
C GLY A 335 -0.45 26.70 -21.56
N ASP A 336 0.81 26.29 -21.38
CA ASP A 336 1.17 25.09 -20.62
C ASP A 336 0.78 25.17 -19.15
N CYS A 337 0.87 26.35 -18.54
CA CYS A 337 0.44 26.56 -17.16
C CYS A 337 -1.04 26.20 -16.99
N LYS A 338 -1.92 26.73 -17.86
CA LYS A 338 -3.36 26.40 -17.83
C LYS A 338 -3.60 24.90 -17.96
N ARG A 339 -2.92 24.26 -18.92
CA ARG A 339 -3.07 22.82 -19.16
C ARG A 339 -2.68 21.98 -17.93
N LYS A 340 -1.59 22.32 -17.26
CA LYS A 340 -1.14 21.60 -16.04
C LYS A 340 -2.10 21.85 -14.87
N CYS A 341 -2.60 23.07 -14.68
CA CYS A 341 -3.60 23.39 -13.66
C CYS A 341 -4.93 22.65 -13.91
N GLU A 342 -5.42 22.58 -15.15
CA GLU A 342 -6.66 21.85 -15.48
C GLU A 342 -6.51 20.33 -15.26
N LYS A 343 -5.33 19.76 -15.53
CA LYS A 343 -5.06 18.34 -15.21
C LYS A 343 -5.17 18.09 -13.70
N TYR A 344 -4.60 18.97 -12.87
CA TYR A 344 -4.70 18.86 -11.42
C TYR A 344 -6.13 19.04 -10.92
N LYS A 345 -6.86 20.02 -11.44
CA LYS A 345 -8.28 20.22 -11.13
C LYS A 345 -9.12 18.97 -11.44
N LYS A 346 -8.90 18.36 -12.61
CA LYS A 346 -9.57 17.11 -12.99
C LYS A 346 -9.24 15.99 -12.00
N TYR A 347 -7.96 15.83 -11.66
CA TYR A 347 -7.50 14.85 -10.68
C TYR A 347 -8.17 15.05 -9.31
N ILE A 348 -8.25 16.28 -8.78
CA ILE A 348 -8.95 16.56 -7.52
C ILE A 348 -10.44 16.21 -7.61
N SER A 349 -11.10 16.51 -8.74
CA SER A 349 -12.50 16.15 -8.94
C SER A 349 -12.73 14.64 -8.93
N GLU A 350 -11.83 13.86 -9.52
CA GLU A 350 -11.88 12.39 -9.52
C GLU A 350 -11.64 11.84 -8.10
N LYS A 351 -10.60 12.35 -7.41
CA LYS A 351 -10.24 11.92 -6.05
C LYS A 351 -11.21 12.34 -4.96
N LYS A 352 -12.03 13.37 -5.20
CA LYS A 352 -13.02 13.84 -4.22
C LYS A 352 -14.00 12.74 -3.81
N GLN A 353 -14.52 11.98 -4.76
CA GLN A 353 -15.50 10.92 -4.45
C GLN A 353 -14.87 9.81 -3.59
N GLU A 354 -13.62 9.45 -3.89
CA GLU A 354 -12.85 8.48 -3.11
C GLU A 354 -12.56 8.99 -1.70
N TRP A 355 -12.21 10.28 -1.56
CA TRP A 355 -11.99 10.95 -0.29
C TRP A 355 -13.25 11.00 0.57
N ASP A 356 -14.36 11.50 0.02
CA ASP A 356 -15.59 11.72 0.79
C ASP A 356 -16.10 10.39 1.39
N LYS A 357 -16.09 9.30 0.62
CA LYS A 357 -16.50 7.96 1.10
C LYS A 357 -15.61 7.46 2.25
N GLN A 358 -14.29 7.49 2.05
CA GLN A 358 -13.35 6.96 3.04
C GLN A 358 -13.27 7.85 4.29
N LYS A 359 -13.31 9.17 4.13
CA LYS A 359 -13.37 10.14 5.25
C LYS A 359 -14.57 9.85 6.13
N THR A 360 -15.78 9.80 5.55
CA THR A 360 -17.01 9.55 6.30
C THR A 360 -16.96 8.21 7.02
N LYS A 361 -16.52 7.13 6.35
CA LYS A 361 -16.40 5.82 7.00
C LYS A 361 -15.42 5.85 8.17
N TYR A 362 -14.25 6.46 7.99
CA TYR A 362 -13.23 6.52 9.03
C TYR A 362 -13.67 7.33 10.24
N GLU A 363 -14.19 8.54 10.03
CA GLU A 363 -14.56 9.44 11.12
C GLU A 363 -15.80 8.93 11.88
N ASN A 364 -16.71 8.21 11.21
CA ASN A 364 -17.83 7.54 11.88
C ASN A 364 -17.37 6.32 12.69
N LYS A 365 -16.43 5.51 12.16
CA LYS A 365 -15.92 4.32 12.86
C LYS A 365 -15.01 4.68 14.03
N TYR A 366 -14.23 5.75 13.89
CA TYR A 366 -13.25 6.20 14.88
C TYR A 366 -13.61 7.59 15.41
N VAL A 367 -14.65 7.64 16.25
CA VAL A 367 -15.18 8.87 16.83
C VAL A 367 -14.07 9.71 17.49
N GLY A 368 -14.03 10.99 17.14
CA GLY A 368 -13.02 11.94 17.65
C GLY A 368 -11.66 11.88 16.95
N LYS A 369 -11.46 10.97 15.98
CA LYS A 369 -10.27 10.96 15.11
C LYS A 369 -10.61 11.63 13.77
N SER A 370 -9.64 12.38 13.22
CA SER A 370 -9.76 13.00 11.90
C SER A 370 -9.05 12.17 10.83
N ALA A 371 -9.67 12.04 9.66
CA ALA A 371 -9.04 11.45 8.48
C ALA A 371 -7.79 12.23 8.04
N SER A 372 -7.84 13.57 8.14
CA SER A 372 -6.72 14.45 7.81
C SER A 372 -5.52 14.21 8.71
N ASP A 373 -5.74 14.04 10.02
CA ASP A 373 -4.67 13.74 10.98
C ASP A 373 -4.06 12.36 10.71
N LEU A 374 -4.89 11.34 10.43
CA LEU A 374 -4.42 9.99 10.07
C LEU A 374 -3.38 10.05 8.95
N LEU A 375 -3.69 10.72 7.85
CA LEU A 375 -2.79 10.75 6.69
C LEU A 375 -1.53 11.59 6.97
N LYS A 376 -1.67 12.75 7.61
CA LYS A 376 -0.54 13.67 7.91
C LYS A 376 0.40 13.16 9.00
N GLU A 377 -0.05 12.24 9.84
CA GLU A 377 0.81 11.62 10.87
C GLU A 377 1.61 10.45 10.32
N ASN A 378 1.12 9.79 9.25
CA ASN A 378 1.76 8.61 8.69
C ASN A 378 2.63 8.93 7.46
N TYR A 379 2.32 10.00 6.70
CA TYR A 379 2.99 10.30 5.44
C TYR A 379 3.52 11.74 5.40
N PRO A 380 4.85 11.94 5.28
CA PRO A 380 5.44 13.28 5.21
C PRO A 380 4.98 14.06 3.97
N GLU A 381 4.71 13.37 2.85
CA GLU A 381 4.18 13.98 1.62
C GLU A 381 2.82 14.66 1.82
N CYS A 382 2.06 14.26 2.86
CA CYS A 382 0.77 14.85 3.19
C CYS A 382 0.85 16.10 4.05
N ILE A 383 2.03 16.49 4.56
CA ILE A 383 2.17 17.62 5.51
C ILE A 383 1.63 18.93 4.90
N SER A 384 1.93 19.21 3.64
CA SER A 384 1.47 20.42 2.93
C SER A 384 0.05 20.30 2.36
N ALA A 385 -0.59 19.13 2.42
CA ALA A 385 -1.96 18.97 1.94
C ALA A 385 -2.95 19.51 2.96
N ASN A 386 -3.84 20.43 2.58
CA ASN A 386 -4.99 20.79 3.39
C ASN A 386 -6.25 20.13 2.82
N PHE A 387 -6.58 18.92 3.28
CA PHE A 387 -7.68 18.11 2.73
C PHE A 387 -9.05 18.82 2.77
N ASP A 388 -9.35 19.54 3.85
CA ASP A 388 -10.62 20.29 3.98
C ASP A 388 -10.71 21.45 2.99
N PHE A 389 -9.57 22.02 2.61
CA PHE A 389 -9.50 23.05 1.57
C PHE A 389 -9.56 22.42 0.18
N ILE A 390 -8.72 21.42 -0.10
CA ILE A 390 -8.60 20.76 -1.40
C ILE A 390 -9.94 20.15 -1.85
N PHE A 391 -10.68 19.53 -0.94
CA PHE A 391 -11.92 18.83 -1.26
C PHE A 391 -13.19 19.64 -0.91
N ASN A 392 -13.05 20.95 -0.71
CA ASN A 392 -14.16 21.85 -0.43
C ASN A 392 -15.09 21.99 -1.64
N ASP A 393 -16.39 21.80 -1.43
CA ASP A 393 -17.40 21.76 -2.46
C ASP A 393 -18.26 23.02 -2.57
N LYS A 394 -18.07 23.99 -1.68
CA LYS A 394 -18.82 25.24 -1.66
C LYS A 394 -18.69 25.99 -3.00
N ALA A 395 -19.81 26.50 -3.51
CA ALA A 395 -19.84 27.21 -4.79
C ALA A 395 -18.86 28.40 -4.81
N ASP A 396 -18.80 29.18 -3.73
CA ASP A 396 -17.84 30.27 -3.59
C ASP A 396 -16.40 29.78 -3.62
N HIS A 397 -16.12 28.65 -2.97
CA HIS A 397 -14.78 28.07 -2.99
C HIS A 397 -14.36 27.70 -4.42
N LYS A 398 -15.23 27.05 -5.20
CA LYS A 398 -14.94 26.72 -6.61
C LYS A 398 -14.80 27.96 -7.50
N LYS A 399 -15.47 29.07 -7.13
CA LYS A 399 -15.35 30.36 -7.83
C LYS A 399 -14.01 31.04 -7.56
N TYR A 400 -13.57 31.07 -6.31
CA TYR A 400 -12.34 31.77 -5.90
C TYR A 400 -11.07 30.92 -6.04
N TYR A 401 -11.20 29.60 -5.98
CA TYR A 401 -10.09 28.63 -6.06
C TYR A 401 -10.38 27.61 -7.18
N PRO A 402 -10.28 28.03 -8.46
CA PRO A 402 -10.65 27.19 -9.59
C PRO A 402 -9.65 26.07 -9.92
N TYR A 403 -8.47 26.04 -9.28
CA TYR A 403 -7.36 25.11 -9.51
C TYR A 403 -6.78 24.58 -8.20
#